data_AF-A0A542FWC6-F1
#
_entry.id   AF-A0A542FWC6-F1
#
_cell.length_a   1.000
_cell.length_b   1.000
_cell.length_c   1.000
_cell.angle_alpha   90.00
_cell.angle_beta   90.00
_cell.angle_gamma   90.00
#
_symmetry.space_group_name_H-M   'P 1'
#
loop_
_entity.id
_entity.type
_entity.pdbx_description
1 polymer ?
#
loop_
_entity_poly.entity_id
_entity_poly.type
_entity_poly.pdbx_seq_one_letter_code
_entity_poly.pdbx_strand_id
1 'polypeptide(L)'
;MDARTLSADDARELADLRRRAYGPGADIADDPAAVRRLRELEDGRRSPADAVAPTAAERVAAVARAVPSSSPAAAEAPVGDAADTHAAASSDAPAVESARPRRWWRRAPVWSIVAIALIVGVGVGAGSIYAAAPRADVVLRVAPSEGGRDANWLRELRTWGISPDTAVPFEQYKGVGVWTAMSDEGSRCLVLENGVRPIHATCVGGGFDPILDLTMYGGQDEFLDDPPPAGSVIRFIAREGAVEVWVRERQSVAASASEIRPSSR
;
A
#
# COMPACT_ATOMS: atom_id res chain seq x y z
N MET A 1 -15.02 -34.29 -20.28
CA MET A 1 -15.12 -34.68 -18.87
C MET A 1 -16.50 -34.26 -18.41
N ASP A 2 -17.39 -35.21 -18.20
CA ASP A 2 -18.80 -34.96 -17.92
C ASP A 2 -18.95 -34.53 -16.45
N ALA A 3 -19.51 -33.33 -16.24
CA ALA A 3 -19.88 -32.86 -14.91
C ALA A 3 -20.95 -33.79 -14.34
N ARG A 4 -20.61 -34.57 -13.31
CA ARG A 4 -21.59 -35.39 -12.61
C ARG A 4 -22.52 -34.47 -11.83
N THR A 5 -23.76 -34.33 -12.30
CA THR A 5 -24.84 -33.79 -11.47
C THR A 5 -24.99 -34.66 -10.22
N LEU A 6 -24.68 -34.08 -9.06
CA LEU A 6 -24.86 -34.71 -7.75
C LEU A 6 -26.33 -35.07 -7.54
N SER A 7 -26.59 -36.27 -7.01
CA SER A 7 -27.94 -36.69 -6.67
C SER A 7 -28.47 -35.90 -5.45
N ALA A 8 -29.79 -35.94 -5.23
CA ALA A 8 -30.39 -35.37 -4.01
C ALA A 8 -29.87 -36.06 -2.73
N ASP A 9 -29.39 -37.31 -2.85
CA ASP A 9 -28.82 -38.07 -1.75
C ASP A 9 -27.41 -37.56 -1.43
N ASP A 10 -26.59 -37.34 -2.44
CA ASP A 10 -25.26 -36.75 -2.30
C ASP A 10 -25.31 -35.33 -1.70
N ALA A 11 -26.33 -34.54 -2.04
CA ALA A 11 -26.51 -33.20 -1.48
C ALA A 11 -26.84 -33.23 0.02
N ARG A 12 -27.64 -34.22 0.46
CA ARG A 12 -27.99 -34.42 1.87
C ARG A 12 -26.78 -34.95 2.66
N GLU A 13 -26.06 -35.90 2.08
CA GLU A 13 -24.82 -36.45 2.64
C GLU A 13 -23.77 -35.35 2.85
N LEU A 14 -23.55 -34.50 1.84
CA LEU A 14 -22.62 -33.37 1.93
C LEU A 14 -23.01 -32.39 3.04
N ALA A 15 -24.30 -32.09 3.21
CA ALA A 15 -24.77 -31.19 4.25
C ALA A 15 -24.53 -31.76 5.67
N ASP A 16 -24.71 -33.07 5.85
CA ASP A 16 -24.41 -33.77 7.10
C ASP A 16 -22.90 -33.73 7.41
N LEU A 17 -22.07 -34.10 6.44
CA LEU A 17 -20.62 -34.09 6.59
C LEU A 17 -20.07 -32.68 6.88
N ARG A 18 -20.59 -31.63 6.23
CA ARG A 18 -20.19 -30.24 6.53
C ARG A 18 -20.59 -29.79 7.93
N ARG A 19 -21.74 -30.23 8.43
CA ARG A 19 -22.13 -29.97 9.82
C ARG A 19 -21.19 -30.65 10.81
N ARG A 20 -20.77 -31.89 10.53
CA ARG A 20 -19.77 -32.60 11.35
C ARG A 20 -18.37 -32.01 11.26
N ALA A 21 -18.01 -31.40 10.13
CA ALA A 21 -16.71 -30.77 9.92
C ALA A 21 -16.60 -29.36 10.50
N TYR A 22 -17.66 -28.56 10.35
CA TYR A 22 -17.61 -27.13 10.59
C TYR A 22 -18.68 -26.64 11.58
N GLY A 23 -19.52 -27.54 12.10
CA GLY A 23 -20.58 -27.21 13.05
C GLY A 23 -20.12 -27.25 14.51
N PRO A 24 -21.01 -26.85 15.44
CA PRO A 24 -20.77 -26.98 16.87
C PRO A 24 -20.57 -28.45 17.25
N GLY A 25 -19.47 -28.75 17.95
CA GLY A 25 -19.11 -30.14 18.30
C GLY A 25 -18.56 -30.94 17.12
N ALA A 26 -17.81 -30.28 16.23
CA ALA A 26 -17.18 -30.93 15.08
C ALA A 26 -16.37 -32.17 15.50
N ASP A 27 -16.74 -33.33 14.95
CA ASP A 27 -16.19 -34.65 15.27
C ASP A 27 -15.59 -35.36 14.04
N ILE A 28 -15.66 -34.74 12.86
CA ILE A 28 -15.27 -35.41 11.61
C ILE A 28 -13.80 -35.83 11.58
N ALA A 29 -12.94 -35.15 12.37
CA ALA A 29 -11.50 -35.44 12.42
C ALA A 29 -11.20 -36.85 12.93
N ASP A 30 -12.10 -37.42 13.74
CA ASP A 30 -11.98 -38.77 14.29
C ASP A 30 -12.46 -39.85 13.31
N ASP A 31 -13.01 -39.47 12.14
CA ASP A 31 -13.50 -40.36 11.09
C ASP A 31 -12.83 -40.07 9.73
N PRO A 32 -11.67 -40.72 9.44
CA PRO A 32 -10.95 -40.53 8.18
C PRO A 32 -11.74 -40.92 6.92
N ALA A 33 -12.72 -41.81 7.04
CA ALA A 33 -13.57 -42.21 5.92
C ALA A 33 -14.56 -41.08 5.59
N ALA A 34 -15.16 -40.46 6.62
CA ALA A 34 -16.01 -39.28 6.46
C ALA A 34 -15.25 -38.09 5.85
N VAL A 35 -14.01 -37.84 6.27
CA VAL A 35 -13.16 -36.78 5.68
C VAL A 35 -12.91 -37.01 4.19
N ARG A 36 -12.58 -38.24 3.80
CA ARG A 36 -12.39 -38.60 2.38
C ARG A 36 -13.67 -38.39 1.57
N ARG A 37 -14.80 -38.87 2.09
CA ARG A 37 -16.10 -38.75 1.43
C ARG A 37 -16.54 -37.29 1.28
N LEU A 38 -16.27 -36.45 2.27
CA LEU A 38 -16.52 -35.01 2.21
C LEU A 38 -15.74 -34.37 1.04
N ARG A 39 -14.45 -34.67 0.90
CA ARG A 39 -13.62 -34.16 -0.19
C ARG A 39 -14.13 -34.58 -1.56
N GLU A 40 -14.47 -35.85 -1.75
CA GLU A 40 -15.02 -36.37 -3.01
C GLU A 40 -16.31 -35.63 -3.43
N LEU A 41 -17.20 -35.34 -2.47
CA LEU A 41 -18.45 -34.62 -2.71
C LEU A 41 -18.25 -33.12 -2.98
N GLU A 42 -17.26 -32.49 -2.34
CA GLU A 42 -16.92 -31.08 -2.57
C GLU A 42 -16.22 -30.86 -3.91
N ASP A 43 -15.31 -31.76 -4.28
CA ASP A 43 -14.61 -31.74 -5.56
C ASP A 43 -15.59 -31.99 -6.73
N GLY A 44 -16.56 -32.89 -6.53
CA GLY A 44 -17.63 -33.14 -7.50
C GLY A 44 -18.59 -31.97 -7.73
N ARG A 45 -18.67 -31.02 -6.79
CA ARG A 45 -19.52 -29.82 -6.92
C ARG A 45 -18.83 -28.66 -7.64
N ARG A 46 -17.50 -28.69 -7.77
CA ARG A 46 -16.76 -27.65 -8.47
C ARG A 46 -17.00 -27.81 -9.97
N SER A 47 -18.02 -27.14 -10.49
CA SER A 47 -18.27 -27.10 -11.94
C SER A 47 -17.08 -26.42 -12.64
N PRO A 48 -16.67 -26.88 -13.84
CA PRO A 48 -15.70 -26.14 -14.65
C PRO A 48 -16.21 -24.75 -15.07
N ALA A 49 -17.53 -24.50 -14.98
CA ALA A 49 -18.14 -23.19 -15.21
C ALA A 49 -18.03 -22.23 -14.01
N ASP A 50 -17.96 -22.73 -12.76
CA ASP A 50 -17.66 -21.88 -11.59
C ASP A 50 -16.16 -21.55 -11.48
N ALA A 51 -15.33 -22.21 -12.30
CA ALA A 51 -13.94 -21.84 -12.52
C ALA A 51 -13.76 -20.71 -13.57
N VAL A 52 -14.85 -20.27 -14.22
CA VAL A 52 -14.84 -19.11 -15.13
C VAL A 52 -15.65 -17.99 -14.49
N ALA A 53 -14.96 -17.14 -13.72
CA ALA A 53 -15.55 -15.88 -13.28
C ALA A 53 -16.00 -15.06 -14.52
N PRO A 54 -17.18 -14.41 -14.52
CA PRO A 54 -17.57 -13.53 -15.60
C PRO A 54 -16.52 -12.42 -15.71
N THR A 55 -16.04 -12.18 -16.93
CA THR A 55 -15.00 -11.16 -17.16
C THR A 55 -15.47 -9.80 -16.65
N ALA A 56 -14.54 -8.98 -16.16
CA ALA A 56 -14.84 -7.63 -15.68
C ALA A 56 -15.60 -6.79 -16.74
N ALA A 57 -15.42 -7.09 -18.03
CA ALA A 57 -16.10 -6.43 -19.14
C ALA A 57 -17.62 -6.63 -19.16
N GLU A 58 -18.14 -7.82 -18.86
CA GLU A 58 -19.59 -8.08 -18.86
C GLU A 58 -20.31 -7.46 -17.65
N ARG A 59 -19.60 -7.34 -16.51
CA ARG A 59 -20.14 -6.68 -15.31
C ARG A 59 -20.23 -5.16 -15.48
N VAL A 60 -19.31 -4.54 -16.22
CA VAL A 60 -19.33 -3.09 -16.50
C VAL A 60 -20.43 -2.73 -17.52
N ALA A 61 -20.71 -3.58 -18.50
CA ALA A 61 -21.77 -3.37 -19.49
C ALA A 61 -23.18 -3.37 -18.89
N ALA A 62 -23.42 -4.15 -17.82
CA ALA A 62 -24.70 -4.18 -17.11
C ALA A 62 -24.95 -2.92 -16.26
N VAL A 63 -23.88 -2.27 -15.77
CA VAL A 63 -23.96 -1.07 -14.93
C VAL A 63 -24.03 0.22 -15.77
N ALA A 64 -23.39 0.23 -16.95
CA ALA A 64 -23.36 1.39 -17.84
C ALA A 64 -24.72 1.80 -18.44
N ARG A 65 -25.73 0.92 -18.38
CA ARG A 65 -27.05 1.17 -18.99
C ARG A 65 -28.03 1.96 -18.09
N ALA A 66 -27.62 2.31 -16.85
CA ALA A 66 -28.56 2.75 -15.81
C ALA A 66 -28.40 4.20 -15.30
N VAL A 67 -27.52 5.05 -15.84
CA VAL A 67 -27.32 6.40 -15.27
C VAL A 67 -27.26 7.50 -16.34
N PRO A 68 -28.13 8.54 -16.29
CA PRO A 68 -28.04 9.70 -17.17
C PRO A 68 -26.97 10.69 -16.69
N SER A 69 -26.13 11.17 -17.62
CA SER A 69 -25.07 12.15 -17.38
C SER A 69 -25.61 13.57 -17.16
N SER A 70 -25.02 14.29 -16.20
CA SER A 70 -25.10 15.75 -16.09
C SER A 70 -23.71 16.30 -15.77
N SER A 71 -23.26 17.25 -16.61
CA SER A 71 -21.93 17.87 -16.61
C SER A 71 -22.04 19.34 -16.20
N PRO A 72 -21.05 19.92 -15.49
CA PRO A 72 -20.90 21.36 -15.42
C PRO A 72 -19.64 21.87 -16.15
N ALA A 73 -19.83 23.00 -16.80
CA ALA A 73 -18.93 23.68 -17.71
C ALA A 73 -17.83 24.51 -17.02
N ALA A 74 -16.76 24.72 -17.80
CA ALA A 74 -15.60 25.57 -17.54
C ALA A 74 -15.90 27.08 -17.67
N ALA A 75 -15.02 27.91 -17.10
CA ALA A 75 -14.85 29.31 -17.48
C ALA A 75 -13.37 29.72 -17.34
N GLU A 76 -12.91 30.45 -18.35
CA GLU A 76 -11.53 30.67 -18.82
C GLU A 76 -10.72 31.74 -18.09
N ALA A 77 -9.40 31.69 -18.33
CA ALA A 77 -8.39 32.75 -18.10
C ALA A 77 -8.50 33.91 -19.13
N PRO A 78 -7.62 34.95 -19.10
CA PRO A 78 -6.44 34.84 -19.97
C PRO A 78 -5.15 35.55 -19.49
N VAL A 79 -4.08 35.23 -20.23
CA VAL A 79 -2.65 35.59 -20.12
C VAL A 79 -2.29 36.71 -21.12
N GLY A 80 -1.23 37.47 -20.83
CA GLY A 80 -0.42 38.24 -21.81
C GLY A 80 0.85 38.73 -21.10
N ASP A 81 2.05 38.15 -21.27
CA ASP A 81 2.95 37.95 -22.42
C ASP A 81 3.98 39.08 -22.59
N ALA A 82 5.25 38.68 -22.72
CA ALA A 82 6.40 39.31 -23.39
C ALA A 82 7.72 39.29 -22.58
N ALA A 83 8.74 38.79 -23.26
CA ALA A 83 10.06 38.40 -22.81
C ALA A 83 11.16 39.45 -23.04
N ASP A 84 12.28 39.22 -22.33
CA ASP A 84 13.71 39.41 -22.66
C ASP A 84 14.25 40.75 -23.21
N THR A 85 15.36 41.24 -22.59
CA THR A 85 16.70 41.33 -23.22
C THR A 85 17.73 41.95 -22.26
N HIS A 86 18.93 41.34 -22.23
CA HIS A 86 20.14 41.76 -21.51
C HIS A 86 21.00 42.78 -22.29
N ALA A 87 21.82 43.53 -21.53
CA ALA A 87 23.21 43.98 -21.82
C ALA A 87 23.54 45.50 -21.96
N ALA A 88 24.27 45.96 -20.93
CA ALA A 88 25.59 46.65 -20.93
C ALA A 88 25.81 48.14 -21.34
N ALA A 89 26.55 48.81 -20.43
CA ALA A 89 27.65 49.77 -20.60
C ALA A 89 27.44 51.31 -20.37
N SER A 90 28.00 51.75 -19.23
CA SER A 90 28.96 52.86 -18.97
C SER A 90 28.65 54.35 -19.18
N SER A 91 29.03 55.14 -18.15
CA SER A 91 29.38 56.59 -18.06
C SER A 91 28.35 57.62 -18.57
N ASP A 92 28.01 58.71 -17.87
CA ASP A 92 28.90 59.71 -17.28
C ASP A 92 28.16 60.52 -16.19
N ALA A 93 28.88 61.08 -15.22
CA ALA A 93 28.36 62.13 -14.30
C ALA A 93 28.71 63.52 -14.87
N PRO A 94 27.95 64.62 -14.60
CA PRO A 94 28.03 65.26 -13.29
C PRO A 94 26.76 65.97 -12.76
N ALA A 95 26.69 65.98 -11.42
CA ALA A 95 26.40 67.05 -10.48
C ALA A 95 25.12 67.95 -10.56
N VAL A 96 24.58 68.12 -9.34
CA VAL A 96 23.74 69.20 -8.79
C VAL A 96 22.24 69.11 -9.08
N GLU A 97 21.44 68.69 -8.08
CA GLU A 97 20.66 69.63 -7.25
C GLU A 97 19.93 68.86 -6.14
N SER A 98 20.15 69.29 -4.90
CA SER A 98 19.59 68.69 -3.69
C SER A 98 18.08 68.92 -3.59
N ALA A 99 17.30 67.99 -4.15
CA ALA A 99 15.85 67.95 -3.95
C ALA A 99 15.52 67.24 -2.63
N ARG A 100 14.82 67.96 -1.75
CA ARG A 100 14.42 67.57 -0.39
C ARG A 100 13.74 66.17 -0.35
N PRO A 101 14.00 65.34 0.67
CA PRO A 101 13.37 64.04 0.80
C PRO A 101 11.87 64.19 1.06
N ARG A 102 11.05 63.98 0.02
CA ARG A 102 9.59 63.91 0.17
C ARG A 102 9.25 62.65 0.98
N ARG A 103 8.86 62.92 2.23
CA ARG A 103 8.44 62.01 3.31
C ARG A 103 7.13 61.25 3.03
N TRP A 104 6.92 60.81 1.78
CA TRP A 104 5.72 60.13 1.27
C TRP A 104 5.57 58.71 1.82
N TRP A 105 6.67 57.99 2.01
CA TRP A 105 6.68 56.54 2.26
C TRP A 105 6.12 56.11 3.64
N ARG A 106 5.62 57.06 4.45
CA ARG A 106 5.00 56.79 5.76
C ARG A 106 3.49 56.54 5.71
N ARG A 107 2.94 56.23 4.53
CA ARG A 107 1.59 55.68 4.38
C ARG A 107 1.65 54.39 3.59
N ALA A 108 2.40 53.41 4.09
CA ALA A 108 2.05 52.03 3.77
C ALA A 108 0.63 51.83 4.32
N PRO A 109 -0.38 51.58 3.47
CA PRO A 109 -1.73 51.37 3.95
C PRO A 109 -1.70 50.18 4.89
N VAL A 110 -2.42 50.25 6.02
CA VAL A 110 -2.52 49.18 7.02
C VAL A 110 -2.82 47.80 6.39
N TRP A 111 -3.46 47.81 5.21
CA TRP A 111 -3.68 46.67 4.33
C TRP A 111 -2.42 45.87 3.94
N SER A 112 -1.26 46.52 3.76
CA SER A 112 0.00 45.82 3.42
C SER A 112 0.49 44.93 4.57
N ILE A 113 0.24 45.31 5.82
CA ILE A 113 0.61 44.51 6.99
C ILE A 113 -0.32 43.29 7.12
N VAL A 114 -1.62 43.47 6.85
CA VAL A 114 -2.60 42.37 6.87
C VAL A 114 -2.29 41.35 5.78
N ALA A 115 -1.97 41.79 4.56
CA ALA A 115 -1.64 40.90 3.46
C ALA A 115 -0.37 40.06 3.74
N ILE A 116 0.68 40.70 4.29
CA ILE A 116 1.92 40.00 4.67
C ILE A 116 1.66 39.00 5.81
N ALA A 117 0.88 39.40 6.82
CA ALA A 117 0.53 38.51 7.94
C ALA A 117 -0.30 37.29 7.49
N LEU A 118 -1.21 37.47 6.52
CA LEU A 118 -2.00 36.39 5.93
C LEU A 118 -1.12 35.42 5.14
N ILE A 119 -0.21 35.92 4.30
CA ILE A 119 0.71 35.08 3.51
C ILE A 119 1.65 34.30 4.43
N VAL A 120 2.23 34.95 5.45
CA VAL A 120 3.09 34.28 6.44
C VAL A 120 2.30 33.26 7.26
N GLY A 121 1.09 33.60 7.70
CA GLY A 121 0.20 32.70 8.44
C GLY A 121 -0.19 31.44 7.64
N VAL A 122 -0.55 31.61 6.37
CA VAL A 122 -0.88 30.48 5.48
C VAL A 122 0.37 29.65 5.14
N GLY A 123 1.53 30.29 4.91
CA GLY A 123 2.79 29.59 4.65
C GLY A 123 3.27 28.75 5.83
N VAL A 124 3.22 29.29 7.05
CA VAL A 124 3.60 28.56 8.28
C VAL A 124 2.55 27.49 8.63
N GLY A 125 1.26 27.79 8.45
CA GLY A 125 0.18 26.84 8.69
C GLY A 125 0.23 25.65 7.72
N ALA A 126 0.41 25.89 6.42
CA ALA A 126 0.54 24.81 5.45
C ALA A 126 1.84 24.03 5.63
N GLY A 127 2.98 24.71 5.81
CA GLY A 127 4.28 24.07 6.00
C GLY A 127 4.36 23.16 7.24
N SER A 128 3.71 23.55 8.34
CA SER A 128 3.67 22.73 9.56
C SER A 128 2.85 21.45 9.39
N ILE A 129 1.76 21.48 8.63
CA ILE A 129 0.93 20.29 8.35
C ILE A 129 1.70 19.27 7.51
N TYR A 130 2.45 19.71 6.49
CA TYR A 130 3.29 18.80 5.67
C TYR A 130 4.53 18.30 6.41
N ALA A 131 5.10 19.10 7.32
CA ALA A 131 6.22 18.66 8.15
C ALA A 131 5.80 17.58 9.17
N ALA A 132 4.54 17.58 9.58
CA ALA A 132 3.98 16.62 10.55
C ALA A 132 3.43 15.33 9.90
N ALA A 133 3.45 15.21 8.57
CA ALA A 133 3.05 13.98 7.91
C ALA A 133 3.99 12.83 8.33
N PRO A 134 3.44 11.66 8.72
CA PRO A 134 4.26 10.49 9.02
C PRO A 134 5.20 10.21 7.84
N ARG A 135 6.47 9.94 8.12
CA ARG A 135 7.45 9.50 7.11
C ARG A 135 7.76 8.04 7.32
N ALA A 136 7.93 7.31 6.23
CA ALA A 136 8.40 5.93 6.29
C ALA A 136 9.76 5.89 7.01
N ASP A 137 9.97 4.83 7.80
CA ASP A 137 11.22 4.64 8.52
C ASP A 137 12.35 4.30 7.53
N VAL A 138 12.04 3.55 6.46
CA VAL A 138 12.93 3.28 5.33
C VAL A 138 12.15 3.33 4.00
N VAL A 139 12.80 3.75 2.92
CA VAL A 139 12.25 3.69 1.55
C VAL A 139 13.22 2.88 0.69
N LEU A 140 12.78 1.70 0.25
CA LEU A 140 13.54 0.80 -0.60
C LEU A 140 13.34 1.20 -2.07
N ARG A 141 14.43 1.36 -2.81
CA ARG A 141 14.41 1.63 -4.24
C ARG A 141 14.49 0.35 -5.06
N VAL A 142 14.16 0.45 -6.35
CA VAL A 142 14.39 -0.66 -7.30
C VAL A 142 15.88 -1.00 -7.29
N ALA A 143 16.20 -2.24 -6.99
CA ALA A 143 17.58 -2.69 -7.00
C ALA A 143 18.01 -3.00 -8.45
N PRO A 144 19.26 -2.67 -8.84
CA PRO A 144 19.83 -3.26 -10.05
C PRO A 144 19.74 -4.79 -9.90
N SER A 145 19.30 -5.48 -10.94
CA SER A 145 19.02 -6.91 -10.89
C SER A 145 20.30 -7.73 -10.63
N GLU A 146 20.65 -7.91 -9.36
CA GLU A 146 21.80 -8.69 -8.95
C GLU A 146 21.32 -10.10 -8.54
N GLY A 147 21.37 -11.01 -9.51
CA GLY A 147 21.15 -12.43 -9.31
C GLY A 147 19.87 -12.94 -9.95
N GLY A 148 20.03 -13.68 -11.05
CA GLY A 148 18.95 -14.49 -11.62
C GLY A 148 18.42 -15.44 -10.54
N ARG A 149 17.11 -15.40 -10.30
CA ARG A 149 16.46 -16.29 -9.35
C ARG A 149 16.48 -17.73 -9.89
N ASP A 150 16.64 -18.68 -8.99
CA ASP A 150 16.76 -20.08 -9.38
C ASP A 150 15.42 -20.66 -9.85
N ALA A 151 15.46 -21.86 -10.42
CA ALA A 151 14.26 -22.53 -10.91
C ALA A 151 13.22 -22.81 -9.81
N ASN A 152 13.66 -22.93 -8.55
CA ASN A 152 12.77 -23.19 -7.42
C ASN A 152 11.95 -21.95 -7.08
N TRP A 153 12.59 -20.79 -6.96
CA TRP A 153 11.93 -19.51 -6.72
C TRP A 153 10.88 -19.21 -7.80
N LEU A 154 11.25 -19.40 -9.07
CA LEU A 154 10.33 -19.21 -10.20
C LEU A 154 9.12 -20.16 -10.14
N ARG A 155 9.32 -21.40 -9.69
CA ARG A 155 8.26 -22.40 -9.53
C ARG A 155 7.34 -22.07 -8.35
N GLU A 156 7.88 -21.58 -7.24
CA GLU A 156 7.10 -21.19 -6.07
C GLU A 156 6.17 -20.00 -6.39
N LEU A 157 6.67 -18.96 -7.06
CA LEU A 157 5.80 -17.85 -7.50
C LEU A 157 4.67 -18.31 -8.40
N ARG A 158 4.95 -19.16 -9.38
CA ARG A 158 3.90 -19.74 -10.24
C ARG A 158 2.88 -20.56 -9.45
N THR A 159 3.33 -21.27 -8.41
CA THR A 159 2.41 -22.03 -7.53
C THR A 159 1.48 -21.09 -6.77
N TRP A 160 1.90 -19.85 -6.51
CA TRP A 160 1.09 -18.80 -5.89
C TRP A 160 0.28 -17.98 -6.90
N GLY A 161 0.30 -18.33 -8.19
CA GLY A 161 -0.37 -17.56 -9.25
C GLY A 161 0.28 -16.20 -9.52
N ILE A 162 1.57 -16.07 -9.21
CA ILE A 162 2.37 -14.86 -9.42
C ILE A 162 3.29 -15.08 -10.62
N SER A 163 3.23 -14.19 -11.60
CA SER A 163 3.99 -14.27 -12.86
C SER A 163 5.43 -13.80 -12.63
N PRO A 164 6.42 -14.71 -12.57
CA PRO A 164 7.77 -14.37 -12.14
C PRO A 164 8.54 -13.49 -13.13
N ASP A 165 8.12 -13.47 -14.39
CA ASP A 165 8.66 -12.63 -15.47
C ASP A 165 8.36 -11.14 -15.27
N THR A 166 7.35 -10.82 -14.45
CA THR A 166 7.00 -9.43 -14.08
C THR A 166 7.64 -8.98 -12.77
N ALA A 167 8.49 -9.82 -12.16
CA ALA A 167 9.07 -9.51 -10.86
C ALA A 167 10.11 -8.40 -10.95
N VAL A 168 9.92 -7.37 -10.13
CA VAL A 168 10.80 -6.22 -9.98
C VAL A 168 11.45 -6.28 -8.60
N PRO A 169 12.79 -6.39 -8.51
CA PRO A 169 13.51 -6.39 -7.24
C PRO A 169 13.58 -4.99 -6.63
N PHE A 170 13.52 -4.95 -5.32
CA PHE A 170 13.87 -3.78 -4.51
C PHE A 170 15.12 -4.06 -3.67
N GLU A 171 15.70 -2.99 -3.14
CA GLU A 171 16.71 -3.08 -2.10
C GLU A 171 16.23 -3.98 -0.96
N GLN A 172 17.15 -4.74 -0.37
CA GLN A 172 16.82 -5.63 0.72
C GLN A 172 16.57 -4.82 1.99
N TYR A 173 15.64 -5.29 2.81
CA TYR A 173 15.41 -4.75 4.14
C TYR A 173 15.91 -5.75 5.18
N LYS A 174 17.03 -5.43 5.85
CA LYS A 174 17.57 -6.27 6.94
C LYS A 174 17.70 -7.75 6.52
N GLY A 175 18.31 -8.02 5.37
CA GLY A 175 18.50 -9.38 4.82
C GLY A 175 17.29 -10.00 4.11
N VAL A 176 16.12 -9.35 4.17
CA VAL A 176 14.91 -9.80 3.47
C VAL A 176 14.86 -9.21 2.07
N GLY A 177 14.74 -10.07 1.06
CA GLY A 177 14.50 -9.63 -0.30
C GLY A 177 13.05 -9.17 -0.47
N VAL A 178 12.87 -8.04 -1.15
CA VAL A 178 11.57 -7.41 -1.36
C VAL A 178 11.32 -7.27 -2.85
N TRP A 179 10.14 -7.70 -3.30
CA TRP A 179 9.79 -7.76 -4.72
C TRP A 179 8.38 -7.28 -4.95
N THR A 180 8.14 -6.66 -6.11
CA THR A 180 6.78 -6.58 -6.64
C THR A 180 6.65 -7.44 -7.88
N ALA A 181 5.50 -8.03 -8.11
CA ALA A 181 5.20 -8.80 -9.31
C ALA A 181 3.72 -8.64 -9.65
N MET A 182 3.31 -9.09 -10.83
CA MET A 182 1.91 -9.22 -11.22
C MET A 182 1.45 -10.65 -10.97
N SER A 183 0.21 -10.82 -10.56
CA SER A 183 -0.47 -12.12 -10.62
C SER A 183 -0.90 -12.43 -12.04
N ASP A 184 -1.20 -13.70 -12.30
CA ASP A 184 -1.75 -14.15 -13.59
C ASP A 184 -3.12 -13.50 -13.89
N GLU A 185 -3.79 -12.97 -12.85
CA GLU A 185 -5.05 -12.24 -12.93
C GLU A 185 -4.87 -10.72 -13.08
N GLY A 186 -3.63 -10.23 -13.16
CA GLY A 186 -3.30 -8.80 -13.29
C GLY A 186 -3.39 -8.01 -11.99
N SER A 187 -3.38 -8.68 -10.82
CA SER A 187 -3.25 -7.99 -9.52
C SER A 187 -1.79 -7.69 -9.22
N ARG A 188 -1.50 -6.57 -8.55
CA ARG A 188 -0.14 -6.24 -8.13
C ARG A 188 0.15 -6.91 -6.81
N CYS A 189 1.26 -7.64 -6.75
CA CYS A 189 1.72 -8.39 -5.60
C CYS A 189 2.96 -7.75 -4.99
N LEU A 190 3.07 -7.83 -3.66
CA LEU A 190 4.27 -7.56 -2.88
C LEU A 190 4.72 -8.87 -2.24
N VAL A 191 5.97 -9.25 -2.47
CA VAL A 191 6.55 -10.54 -2.09
C VAL A 191 7.79 -10.31 -1.24
N LEU A 192 7.90 -11.07 -0.14
CA LEU A 192 9.10 -11.15 0.70
C LEU A 192 9.80 -12.50 0.50
N GLU A 193 11.13 -12.50 0.51
CA GLU A 193 11.96 -13.70 0.44
C GLU A 193 13.07 -13.71 1.50
N ASN A 194 13.55 -14.90 1.87
CA ASN A 194 14.67 -15.09 2.81
C ASN A 194 15.97 -15.52 2.11
N GLY A 195 16.22 -15.02 0.88
CA GLY A 195 17.39 -15.35 0.07
C GLY A 195 17.35 -16.70 -0.64
N VAL A 196 16.55 -17.66 -0.15
CA VAL A 196 16.37 -18.97 -0.81
C VAL A 196 15.02 -19.08 -1.49
N ARG A 197 13.95 -18.60 -0.84
CA ARG A 197 12.58 -18.77 -1.33
C ARG A 197 11.66 -17.63 -0.92
N PRO A 198 10.56 -17.40 -1.67
CA PRO A 198 9.47 -16.57 -1.20
C PRO A 198 8.89 -17.13 0.11
N ILE A 199 8.68 -16.24 1.09
CA ILE A 199 8.14 -16.61 2.41
C ILE A 199 6.76 -16.01 2.66
N HIS A 200 6.42 -14.92 1.98
CA HIS A 200 5.12 -14.28 2.10
C HIS A 200 4.81 -13.46 0.84
N ALA A 201 3.53 -13.35 0.51
CA ALA A 201 3.06 -12.52 -0.57
C ALA A 201 1.65 -12.00 -0.27
N THR A 202 1.36 -10.80 -0.73
CA THR A 202 0.02 -10.22 -0.74
C THR A 202 -0.24 -9.59 -2.09
N CYS A 203 -1.42 -9.80 -2.65
CA CYS A 203 -1.80 -9.28 -3.96
C CYS A 203 -3.07 -8.46 -3.86
N VAL A 204 -3.12 -7.35 -4.59
CA VAL A 204 -4.30 -6.49 -4.65
C VAL A 204 -4.57 -6.06 -6.09
N GLY A 205 -5.84 -6.12 -6.48
CA GLY A 205 -6.31 -5.68 -7.81
C GLY A 205 -6.67 -4.19 -7.84
N GLY A 206 -7.20 -3.72 -8.97
CA GLY A 206 -7.84 -2.40 -9.05
C GLY A 206 -6.92 -1.19 -8.94
N GLY A 207 -5.59 -1.37 -9.11
CA GLY A 207 -4.61 -0.30 -9.02
C GLY A 207 -4.28 0.16 -7.60
N PHE A 208 -4.67 -0.61 -6.58
CA PHE A 208 -4.26 -0.34 -5.21
C PHE A 208 -2.80 -0.75 -4.95
N ASP A 209 -2.18 -0.11 -3.97
CA ASP A 209 -0.85 -0.46 -3.49
C ASP A 209 -0.93 -1.65 -2.51
N PRO A 210 -0.24 -2.78 -2.77
CA PRO A 210 -0.24 -3.91 -1.85
C PRO A 210 0.47 -3.54 -0.54
N ILE A 211 -0.13 -3.96 0.58
CA ILE A 211 0.36 -3.73 1.94
C ILE A 211 0.56 -5.07 2.62
N LEU A 212 1.75 -5.27 3.19
CA LEU A 212 2.15 -6.49 3.87
C LEU A 212 2.65 -6.17 5.28
N ASP A 213 2.01 -6.76 6.28
CA ASP A 213 2.37 -6.59 7.69
C ASP A 213 3.06 -7.84 8.22
N LEU A 214 4.26 -7.67 8.74
CA LEU A 214 5.04 -8.70 9.40
C LEU A 214 5.09 -8.43 10.91
N THR A 215 4.41 -9.27 11.68
CA THR A 215 4.46 -9.20 13.14
C THR A 215 5.66 -10.00 13.66
N MET A 216 6.50 -9.38 14.47
CA MET A 216 7.65 -10.03 15.09
C MET A 216 7.20 -10.94 16.23
N TYR A 217 7.58 -12.21 16.14
CA TYR A 217 7.43 -13.17 17.23
C TYR A 217 8.82 -13.53 17.78
N GLY A 218 8.88 -14.04 19.01
CA GLY A 218 10.15 -14.53 19.56
C GLY A 218 10.70 -15.70 18.73
N GLY A 219 12.01 -15.69 18.44
CA GLY A 219 12.68 -16.72 17.63
C GLY A 219 12.63 -16.49 16.11
N GLN A 220 12.42 -15.25 15.64
CA GLN A 220 12.51 -14.88 14.21
C GLN A 220 13.83 -14.21 13.83
N ASP A 221 14.88 -14.42 14.61
CA ASP A 221 16.25 -13.97 14.34
C ASP A 221 16.86 -14.59 13.07
N GLU A 222 16.28 -15.68 12.56
CA GLU A 222 16.70 -16.31 11.31
C GLU A 222 16.22 -15.57 10.04
N PHE A 223 15.22 -14.69 10.15
CA PHE A 223 14.58 -14.08 8.98
C PHE A 223 15.07 -12.66 8.66
N LEU A 224 15.43 -11.89 9.69
CA LEU A 224 15.83 -10.49 9.58
C LEU A 224 17.15 -10.27 10.32
N ASP A 225 18.07 -9.56 9.68
CA ASP A 225 19.28 -9.06 10.32
C ASP A 225 18.88 -7.98 11.35
N ASP A 226 19.23 -8.17 12.63
CA ASP A 226 18.88 -7.24 13.71
C ASP A 226 17.36 -7.00 13.81
N PRO A 227 16.54 -8.02 14.15
CA PRO A 227 15.09 -7.88 14.17
C PRO A 227 14.64 -6.94 15.31
N PRO A 228 13.56 -6.15 15.11
CA PRO A 228 13.01 -5.36 16.20
C PRO A 228 12.41 -6.27 17.29
N PRO A 229 12.15 -5.74 18.51
CA PRO A 229 11.67 -6.55 19.63
C PRO A 229 10.39 -7.33 19.29
N ALA A 230 10.24 -8.51 19.89
CA ALA A 230 9.04 -9.32 19.74
C ALA A 230 7.77 -8.51 20.08
N GLY A 231 6.75 -8.63 19.24
CA GLY A 231 5.52 -7.85 19.28
C GLY A 231 5.52 -6.60 18.40
N SER A 232 6.67 -6.22 17.81
CA SER A 232 6.74 -5.15 16.81
C SER A 232 6.03 -5.55 15.51
N VAL A 233 5.56 -4.57 14.75
CA VAL A 233 5.01 -4.76 13.41
C VAL A 233 5.86 -4.01 12.41
N ILE A 234 6.31 -4.69 11.36
CA ILE A 234 6.95 -4.09 10.20
C ILE A 234 5.93 -4.12 9.05
N ARG A 235 5.57 -2.95 8.55
CA ARG A 235 4.66 -2.80 7.40
C ARG A 235 5.44 -2.41 6.17
N PHE A 236 5.25 -3.15 5.10
CA PHE A 236 5.75 -2.86 3.77
C PHE A 236 4.60 -2.37 2.90
N ILE A 237 4.77 -1.26 2.22
CA ILE A 237 3.78 -0.70 1.28
C ILE A 237 4.46 -0.50 -0.07
N ALA A 238 4.03 -1.26 -1.08
CA ALA A 238 4.60 -1.10 -2.40
C ALA A 238 3.95 0.09 -3.13
N ARG A 239 4.75 1.10 -3.43
CA ARG A 239 4.38 2.23 -4.29
C ARG A 239 4.89 1.98 -5.71
N GLU A 240 4.57 2.89 -6.61
CA GLU A 240 5.26 2.95 -7.89
C GLU A 240 6.76 3.26 -7.69
N GLY A 241 7.63 2.33 -8.10
CA GLY A 241 9.08 2.50 -8.06
C GLY A 241 9.75 2.54 -6.67
N ALA A 242 9.00 2.32 -5.58
CA ALA A 242 9.55 2.24 -4.23
C ALA A 242 8.72 1.33 -3.32
N VAL A 243 9.33 0.83 -2.25
CA VAL A 243 8.61 0.19 -1.14
C VAL A 243 8.89 0.98 0.14
N GLU A 244 7.83 1.48 0.77
CA GLU A 244 7.92 2.13 2.07
C GLU A 244 7.89 1.09 3.18
N VAL A 245 8.82 1.18 4.13
CA VAL A 245 8.88 0.32 5.31
C VAL A 245 8.60 1.16 6.55
N TRP A 246 7.67 0.67 7.37
CA TRP A 246 7.24 1.29 8.60
C TRP A 246 7.40 0.32 9.76
N VAL A 247 8.04 0.74 10.82
CA VAL A 247 8.26 -0.08 12.01
C VAL A 247 7.50 0.52 13.18
N ARG A 248 6.71 -0.31 13.85
CA ARG A 248 6.02 0.06 15.08
C ARG A 248 6.34 -0.95 16.16
N GLU A 249 7.13 -0.52 17.14
CA GLU A 249 7.41 -1.31 18.31
C GLU A 249 6.17 -1.44 19.19
N ARG A 250 6.00 -2.60 19.84
CA ARG A 250 4.98 -2.74 20.87
C ARG A 250 5.34 -1.81 22.02
N GLN A 251 4.49 -0.83 22.30
CA GLN A 251 4.61 -0.05 23.53
C GLN A 251 4.50 -1.00 24.72
N SER A 252 5.57 -1.13 25.49
CA SER A 252 5.52 -1.88 26.73
C SER A 252 4.58 -1.14 27.68
N VAL A 253 3.55 -1.82 28.19
CA VAL A 253 2.60 -1.28 29.17
C VAL A 253 3.29 -0.94 30.53
N ALA A 254 4.60 -1.16 30.62
CA ALA A 254 5.40 -1.01 31.84
C ALA A 254 5.49 0.43 32.38
N ALA A 255 5.15 1.46 31.60
CA ALA A 255 5.25 2.85 32.06
C ALA A 255 4.04 3.35 32.90
N SER A 256 2.90 2.63 32.93
CA SER A 256 1.71 3.11 33.63
C SER A 256 1.51 2.51 35.04
N ALA A 257 2.34 1.54 35.45
CA ALA A 257 2.18 0.88 36.75
C ALA A 257 2.95 1.54 37.91
N SER A 258 3.75 2.58 37.64
CA SER A 258 4.65 3.14 38.67
C SER A 258 4.02 4.22 39.57
N GLU A 259 2.71 4.51 39.43
CA GLU A 259 2.05 5.61 40.15
C GLU A 259 0.86 5.18 41.04
N ILE A 260 0.82 3.92 41.47
CA ILE A 260 -0.06 3.50 42.56
C ILE A 260 0.81 3.12 43.76
N ARG A 261 1.33 4.14 44.46
CA ARG A 261 1.86 3.98 45.82
C ARG A 261 0.67 3.90 46.78
N PRO A 262 0.40 2.77 47.46
CA PRO A 262 -0.59 2.76 48.51
C PRO A 262 -0.08 3.60 49.69
N SER A 263 -0.80 4.68 49.99
CA SER A 263 -0.62 5.45 51.23
C SER A 263 -1.03 4.57 52.41
N SER A 264 -0.06 3.96 53.08
CA SER A 264 -0.29 3.28 54.37
C SER A 264 -0.73 4.30 55.43
N ARG A 265 -1.90 4.07 56.02
CA ARG A 265 -2.29 4.57 57.35
C ARG A 265 -2.28 3.41 58.33
#